data_AF-A0AAV0UP01-F1
#
_entry.id   AF-A0AAV0UP01-F1
#
_cell.length_a   1.000
_cell.length_b   1.000
_cell.length_c   1.000
_cell.angle_alpha   90.00
_cell.angle_beta   90.00
_cell.angle_gamma   90.00
#
_symmetry.space_group_name_H-M   'P 1'
#
loop_
_entity.id
_entity.type
_entity.pdbx_description
1 polymer ?
#
loop_
_entity_poly.entity_id
_entity_poly.type
_entity_poly.pdbx_seq_one_letter_code
_entity_poly.pdbx_strand_id
1 'polypeptide(L)'
;MLFLSSSSLLLFCVVWQFLASHLATSTDDTYTVVNRINEGPSVVAVVRRHGVLFLLYDQTIIGAEFDDPAIRNQAGFPGFAIMQCAAYLQETPTRALQIGLGIGTVPSFLREMKIPTDVVEISEAVVTQATDYFQYELCQEEDDTRDFGEDAQDCFNGRTFIMDGLEFLSRQPVDLGIQTNDDEQPYDLVLVDVYTGSNPLEFFVREEMLRIRENWLIPEGVLVLNFVGYIQDFRTAASKSIYRTLQSVFRHVKGFREMEDEPDEPEAANIVFYASDKPFSFNLPTTHMYQNPERNSYFRVVKHFPEWEIFTELKADVEVAVHQEIDNEDVRFVESDETSRTDGIAAIRVLTEADYGQEDFRKIHIDTQAHMRERVLARFPSALWEELKQKPASTTSE
;
A
#
# COMPACT_ATOMS: atom_id res chain seq x y z
N MET A 1 62.33 -14.70 -11.25
CA MET A 1 61.91 -14.78 -9.83
C MET A 1 60.84 -13.72 -9.65
N LEU A 2 59.58 -14.14 -9.71
CA LEU A 2 58.40 -13.28 -9.53
C LEU A 2 58.22 -12.96 -8.05
N PHE A 3 57.91 -11.72 -7.72
CA PHE A 3 57.07 -11.41 -6.57
C PHE A 3 56.11 -10.29 -6.96
N LEU A 4 54.90 -10.71 -7.34
CA LEU A 4 53.69 -9.90 -7.29
C LEU A 4 53.34 -9.72 -5.80
N SER A 5 53.19 -8.46 -5.37
CA SER A 5 52.52 -8.12 -4.11
C SER A 5 51.08 -7.74 -4.46
N SER A 6 50.19 -8.72 -4.35
CA SER A 6 48.75 -8.56 -4.47
C SER A 6 48.22 -7.90 -3.20
N SER A 7 48.03 -6.58 -3.23
CA SER A 7 47.12 -5.92 -2.29
C SER A 7 45.71 -6.05 -2.85
N SER A 8 45.04 -7.14 -2.46
CA SER A 8 43.62 -7.35 -2.74
C SER A 8 42.80 -6.25 -2.07
N LEU A 9 42.30 -5.31 -2.88
CA LEU A 9 41.09 -4.56 -2.57
C LEU A 9 39.97 -5.60 -2.42
N LEU A 10 39.66 -5.99 -1.18
CA LEU A 10 38.40 -6.64 -0.85
C LEU A 10 37.31 -5.58 -1.00
N LEU A 11 36.79 -5.45 -2.22
CA LEU A 11 35.50 -4.85 -2.49
C LEU A 11 34.48 -5.72 -1.77
N PHE A 12 34.03 -5.32 -0.58
CA PHE A 12 32.84 -5.88 0.02
C PHE A 12 31.67 -5.47 -0.88
N CYS A 13 31.32 -6.31 -1.86
CA CYS A 13 29.99 -6.31 -2.43
C CYS A 13 29.04 -6.74 -1.32
N VAL A 14 28.60 -5.77 -0.51
CA VAL A 14 27.37 -5.94 0.27
C VAL A 14 26.30 -6.29 -0.77
N VAL A 15 25.61 -7.41 -0.58
CA VAL A 15 24.49 -7.81 -1.43
C VAL A 15 23.26 -7.15 -0.80
N TRP A 16 22.66 -6.20 -1.50
CA TRP A 16 21.62 -5.33 -0.95
C TRP A 16 20.26 -5.97 -1.21
N GLN A 17 19.78 -6.71 -0.23
CA GLN A 17 18.48 -7.40 -0.26
C GLN A 17 17.40 -6.51 0.35
N PHE A 18 16.16 -6.59 -0.15
CA PHE A 18 15.00 -5.98 0.51
C PHE A 18 14.93 -6.33 2.00
N LEU A 19 14.45 -5.38 2.79
CA LEU A 19 14.14 -5.60 4.20
C LEU A 19 13.19 -6.79 4.42
N ALA A 20 12.25 -7.01 3.50
CA ALA A 20 11.24 -8.07 3.60
C ALA A 20 11.81 -9.48 3.37
N SER A 21 12.84 -9.64 2.53
CA SER A 21 13.26 -10.97 2.08
C SER A 21 14.14 -11.72 3.08
N HIS A 22 15.03 -11.05 3.85
CA HIS A 22 16.02 -11.76 4.68
C HIS A 22 16.65 -10.92 5.81
N LEU A 23 15.95 -9.98 6.44
CA LEU A 23 16.40 -9.55 7.77
C LEU A 23 16.06 -10.68 8.75
N ALA A 24 17.09 -11.47 9.08
CA ALA A 24 17.02 -12.60 9.98
C ALA A 24 16.30 -12.23 11.30
N THR A 25 15.70 -13.22 11.96
CA THR A 25 15.22 -13.08 13.33
C THR A 25 16.28 -12.40 14.20
N SER A 26 15.86 -11.59 15.17
CA SER A 26 16.80 -10.83 16.00
C SER A 26 17.84 -11.77 16.65
N THR A 27 19.06 -11.79 16.12
CA THR A 27 20.20 -12.56 16.65
C THR A 27 21.07 -11.75 17.59
N ASP A 28 20.93 -10.42 17.56
CA ASP A 28 21.60 -9.48 18.45
C ASP A 28 20.62 -8.52 19.13
N ASP A 29 21.02 -7.96 20.26
CA ASP A 29 20.20 -7.02 21.02
C ASP A 29 20.48 -5.55 20.63
N THR A 30 21.03 -5.29 19.44
CA THR A 30 21.44 -3.95 19.04
C THR A 30 20.28 -3.17 18.41
N TYR A 31 19.90 -2.06 19.02
CA TYR A 31 18.92 -1.12 18.48
C TYR A 31 19.12 0.25 19.12
N THR A 32 18.48 1.27 18.56
CA THR A 32 18.39 2.59 19.17
C THR A 32 17.00 3.15 18.94
N VAL A 33 16.27 3.43 20.01
CA VAL A 33 15.05 4.25 19.93
C VAL A 33 15.48 5.69 19.66
N VAL A 34 15.27 6.16 18.44
CA VAL A 34 15.66 7.50 17.98
C VAL A 34 14.70 8.54 18.52
N ASN A 35 13.40 8.25 18.44
CA ASN A 35 12.35 9.08 19.00
C ASN A 35 11.12 8.24 19.33
N ARG A 36 10.26 8.78 20.20
CA ARG A 36 9.01 8.18 20.64
C ARG A 36 7.99 9.27 20.93
N ILE A 37 6.78 9.09 20.42
CA ILE A 37 5.59 9.87 20.76
C ILE A 37 4.53 8.91 21.31
N ASN A 38 3.86 9.29 22.40
CA ASN A 38 2.70 8.56 22.91
C ASN A 38 1.43 9.22 22.36
N GLU A 39 0.60 8.44 21.68
CA GLU A 39 -0.68 8.87 21.12
C GLU A 39 -1.79 8.10 21.83
N GLY A 40 -2.34 8.70 22.89
CA GLY A 40 -3.27 8.01 23.79
C GLY A 40 -2.64 6.76 24.42
N PRO A 41 -3.21 5.55 24.20
CA PRO A 41 -2.64 4.29 24.67
C PRO A 41 -1.54 3.72 23.76
N SER A 42 -1.40 4.24 22.54
CA SER A 42 -0.47 3.74 21.52
C SER A 42 0.86 4.48 21.55
N VAL A 43 1.88 3.84 20.99
CA VAL A 43 3.24 4.39 20.89
C VAL A 43 3.67 4.42 19.43
N VAL A 44 4.01 5.61 18.94
CA VAL A 44 4.65 5.80 17.64
C VAL A 44 6.13 6.05 17.86
N ALA A 45 6.99 5.15 17.37
CA ALA A 45 8.42 5.17 17.66
C ALA A 45 9.27 5.06 16.40
N VAL A 46 10.34 5.85 16.35
CA VAL A 46 11.40 5.72 15.35
C VAL A 46 12.51 4.89 15.95
N VAL A 47 12.80 3.75 15.34
CA VAL A 47 13.81 2.80 15.83
C VAL A 47 14.85 2.59 14.75
N ARG A 48 16.12 2.80 15.07
CA ARG A 48 17.25 2.48 14.20
C ARG A 48 17.78 1.10 14.53
N ARG A 49 17.95 0.26 13.50
CA ARG A 49 18.59 -1.07 13.60
C ARG A 49 19.19 -1.48 12.26
N HIS A 50 20.41 -2.04 12.30
CA HIS A 50 21.13 -2.59 11.13
C HIS A 50 21.19 -1.64 9.92
N GLY A 51 21.39 -0.34 10.15
CA GLY A 51 21.46 0.66 9.09
C GLY A 51 20.11 1.02 8.47
N VAL A 52 19.01 0.76 9.19
CA VAL A 52 17.65 1.08 8.78
C VAL A 52 16.93 1.81 9.90
N LEU A 53 16.23 2.88 9.55
CA LEU A 53 15.23 3.55 10.37
C LEU A 53 13.87 2.92 10.12
N PHE A 54 13.21 2.48 11.19
CA PHE A 54 11.85 1.95 11.17
C PHE A 54 10.92 2.94 11.86
N LEU A 55 9.74 3.16 11.28
CA LEU A 55 8.63 3.77 11.98
C LEU A 55 7.71 2.66 12.47
N LEU A 56 7.55 2.59 13.79
CA LEU A 56 6.69 1.65 14.46
C LEU A 56 5.44 2.36 14.96
N TYR A 57 4.29 1.74 14.75
CA TYR A 57 3.05 2.05 15.46
C TYR A 57 2.71 0.84 16.32
N ASP A 58 2.89 0.96 17.63
CA ASP A 58 2.87 -0.14 18.58
C ASP A 58 3.76 -1.32 18.12
N GLN A 59 3.15 -2.47 17.81
CA GLN A 59 3.85 -3.70 17.39
C GLN A 59 3.75 -3.93 15.89
N THR A 60 3.67 -2.84 15.13
CA THR A 60 3.58 -2.84 13.67
C THR A 60 4.64 -1.94 13.06
N ILE A 61 5.30 -2.41 12.01
CA ILE A 61 6.14 -1.56 11.17
C ILE A 61 5.25 -0.91 10.11
N ILE A 62 5.16 0.42 10.13
CA ILE A 62 4.38 1.20 9.16
C ILE A 62 5.26 1.91 8.12
N GLY A 63 6.58 1.74 8.22
CA GLY A 63 7.52 2.17 7.19
C GLY A 63 8.97 1.96 7.59
N ALA A 64 9.86 2.02 6.61
CA ALA A 64 11.29 1.89 6.83
C ALA A 64 12.10 2.63 5.74
N GLU A 65 13.19 3.26 6.17
CA GLU A 65 14.15 3.97 5.32
C GLU A 65 15.57 3.48 5.63
N PHE A 66 16.41 3.30 4.61
CA PHE A 66 17.82 2.96 4.79
C PHE A 66 18.61 4.19 5.26
N ASP A 67 19.51 4.02 6.24
CA ASP A 67 20.43 5.08 6.67
C ASP A 67 21.41 5.48 5.55
N ASP A 68 21.67 4.59 4.58
CA ASP A 68 22.61 4.86 3.47
C ASP A 68 22.01 5.86 2.47
N PRO A 69 22.61 7.05 2.30
CA PRO A 69 22.08 8.07 1.40
C PRO A 69 21.98 7.65 -0.07
N ALA A 70 22.78 6.67 -0.52
CA ALA A 70 22.77 6.20 -1.91
C ALA A 70 21.50 5.41 -2.25
N ILE A 71 20.81 4.86 -1.25
CA ILE A 71 19.63 4.03 -1.44
C ILE A 71 18.44 4.42 -0.57
N ARG A 72 18.55 5.48 0.24
CA ARG A 72 17.48 5.92 1.15
C ARG A 72 16.15 6.19 0.44
N ASN A 73 16.20 6.65 -0.82
CA ASN A 73 15.00 6.94 -1.63
C ASN A 73 14.35 5.66 -2.21
N GLN A 74 14.97 4.50 -2.05
CA GLN A 74 14.36 3.23 -2.48
C GLN A 74 13.35 2.76 -1.45
N ALA A 75 12.19 2.29 -1.92
CA ALA A 75 11.21 1.70 -1.04
C ALA A 75 11.77 0.47 -0.31
N GLY A 76 11.76 0.50 1.04
CA GLY A 76 12.23 -0.62 1.86
C GLY A 76 11.37 -1.89 1.75
N PHE A 77 10.12 -1.74 1.31
CA PHE A 77 9.17 -2.84 1.10
C PHE A 77 8.76 -2.95 -0.38
N PRO A 78 8.76 -4.17 -0.97
CA PRO A 78 8.39 -4.37 -2.37
C PRO A 78 6.98 -3.86 -2.73
N GLY A 79 5.98 -4.04 -1.86
CA GLY A 79 4.63 -3.48 -2.08
C GLY A 79 4.65 -1.96 -2.34
N PHE A 80 5.42 -1.20 -1.58
CA PHE A 80 5.55 0.25 -1.79
C PHE A 80 6.29 0.60 -3.09
N ALA A 81 7.24 -0.22 -3.53
CA ALA A 81 7.85 -0.05 -4.85
C ALA A 81 6.83 -0.25 -5.99
N ILE A 82 5.91 -1.20 -5.83
CA ILE A 82 4.81 -1.41 -6.79
C ILE A 82 3.84 -0.23 -6.77
N MET A 83 3.52 0.33 -5.60
CA MET A 83 2.70 1.55 -5.51
C MET A 83 3.37 2.78 -6.16
N GLN A 84 4.67 2.97 -5.94
CA GLN A 84 5.45 4.03 -6.60
C GLN A 84 5.38 3.92 -8.13
N CYS A 85 5.20 2.71 -8.68
CA CYS A 85 5.08 2.52 -10.13
C CYS A 85 3.82 3.13 -10.74
N ALA A 86 2.88 3.65 -9.94
CA ALA A 86 1.78 4.47 -10.43
C ALA A 86 2.28 5.75 -11.14
N ALA A 87 3.46 6.26 -10.79
CA ALA A 87 4.12 7.37 -11.51
C ALA A 87 4.50 6.99 -12.97
N TYR A 88 4.62 5.70 -13.25
CA TYR A 88 4.98 5.17 -14.56
C TYR A 88 3.78 4.66 -15.35
N LEU A 89 2.55 4.98 -14.95
CA LEU A 89 1.39 4.73 -15.80
C LEU A 89 1.58 5.40 -17.17
N GLN A 90 1.11 4.73 -18.22
CA GLN A 90 1.28 5.20 -19.60
C GLN A 90 0.71 6.61 -19.79
N GLU A 91 -0.44 6.87 -19.18
CA GLU A 91 -0.99 8.21 -18.96
C GLU A 91 -0.49 8.66 -17.58
N THR A 92 0.52 9.52 -17.56
CA THR A 92 1.14 9.97 -16.31
C THR A 92 0.14 10.81 -15.50
N PRO A 93 -0.15 10.42 -14.24
CA PRO A 93 -1.02 11.21 -13.38
C PRO A 93 -0.48 12.61 -13.18
N THR A 94 -1.36 13.61 -13.16
CA THR A 94 -1.01 15.02 -12.94
C THR A 94 -1.29 15.49 -11.53
N ARG A 95 -2.20 14.82 -10.81
CA ARG A 95 -2.46 15.04 -9.38
C ARG A 95 -2.89 13.75 -8.70
N ALA A 96 -2.42 13.54 -7.48
CA ALA A 96 -2.73 12.35 -6.70
C ALA A 96 -3.28 12.67 -5.29
N LEU A 97 -4.06 11.74 -4.76
CA LEU A 97 -4.45 11.67 -3.36
C LEU A 97 -3.91 10.37 -2.77
N GLN A 98 -3.28 10.44 -1.61
CA GLN A 98 -2.90 9.27 -0.85
C GLN A 98 -3.57 9.28 0.53
N ILE A 99 -4.24 8.18 0.88
CA ILE A 99 -4.79 7.94 2.21
C ILE A 99 -3.87 6.98 2.96
N GLY A 100 -3.38 7.42 4.12
CA GLY A 100 -2.30 6.80 4.88
C GLY A 100 -0.93 7.34 4.48
N LEU A 101 -0.07 7.66 5.45
CA LEU A 101 1.25 8.23 5.20
C LEU A 101 2.40 7.24 5.42
N GLY A 102 2.38 6.51 6.54
CA GLY A 102 3.53 5.76 7.00
C GLY A 102 4.74 6.68 7.21
N ILE A 103 5.85 6.41 6.53
CA ILE A 103 7.03 7.31 6.51
C ILE A 103 7.03 8.30 5.33
N GLY A 104 6.02 8.27 4.46
CA GLY A 104 5.97 9.12 3.27
C GLY A 104 6.71 8.59 2.04
N THR A 105 7.03 7.28 1.98
CA THR A 105 7.76 6.65 0.86
C THR A 105 7.11 6.86 -0.52
N VAL A 106 5.80 6.63 -0.62
CA VAL A 106 5.06 6.74 -1.88
C VAL A 106 4.78 8.21 -2.25
N PRO A 107 4.23 9.07 -1.37
CA PRO A 107 3.88 10.43 -1.76
C PRO A 107 5.12 11.28 -2.02
N SER A 108 6.23 11.08 -1.29
CA SER A 108 7.48 11.79 -1.56
C SER A 108 8.05 11.43 -2.94
N PHE A 109 7.97 10.16 -3.32
CA PHE A 109 8.37 9.71 -4.66
C PHE A 109 7.50 10.31 -5.77
N LEU A 110 6.17 10.31 -5.58
CA LEU A 110 5.25 10.93 -6.54
C LEU A 110 5.54 12.44 -6.71
N ARG A 111 5.79 13.15 -5.60
CA ARG A 111 6.17 14.57 -5.62
C ARG A 111 7.51 14.82 -6.32
N GLU A 112 8.50 13.95 -6.11
CA GLU A 112 9.78 14.00 -6.83
C GLU A 112 9.57 13.83 -8.35
N MET A 113 8.66 12.93 -8.73
CA MET A 113 8.21 12.71 -10.11
C MET A 113 7.30 13.83 -10.67
N LYS A 114 7.14 14.94 -9.95
CA LYS A 114 6.32 16.10 -10.33
C LYS A 114 4.82 15.79 -10.43
N ILE A 115 4.36 14.87 -9.58
CA ILE A 115 2.95 14.56 -9.37
C ILE A 115 2.57 15.11 -7.98
N PRO A 116 2.00 16.33 -7.89
CA PRO A 116 1.47 16.85 -6.64
C PRO A 116 0.56 15.84 -5.96
N THR A 117 0.85 15.53 -4.70
CA THR A 117 0.17 14.47 -3.95
C THR A 117 -0.34 15.02 -2.64
N ASP A 118 -1.66 15.14 -2.53
CA ASP A 118 -2.33 15.40 -1.25
C ASP A 118 -2.29 14.11 -0.41
N VAL A 119 -2.07 14.23 0.89
CA VAL A 119 -1.98 13.09 1.82
C VAL A 119 -2.98 13.25 2.95
N VAL A 120 -3.67 12.17 3.33
CA VAL A 120 -4.57 12.13 4.47
C VAL A 120 -4.04 11.11 5.47
N GLU A 121 -3.69 11.55 6.67
CA GLU A 121 -3.15 10.71 7.73
C GLU A 121 -3.95 10.95 9.03
N ILE A 122 -4.29 9.87 9.73
CA ILE A 122 -5.11 9.97 10.94
C ILE A 122 -4.27 10.37 12.16
N SER A 123 -3.00 9.97 12.19
CA SER A 123 -2.11 10.15 13.34
C SER A 123 -1.18 11.35 13.18
N GLU A 124 -1.35 12.36 14.03
CA GLU A 124 -0.44 13.51 14.10
C GLU A 124 0.98 13.07 14.50
N ALA A 125 1.08 12.03 15.34
CA ALA A 125 2.37 11.46 15.71
C ALA A 125 3.09 10.84 14.51
N VAL A 126 2.38 10.16 13.61
CA VAL A 126 2.95 9.61 12.37
C VAL A 126 3.45 10.72 11.46
N VAL A 127 2.65 11.77 11.24
CA VAL A 127 3.06 12.93 10.43
C VAL A 127 4.31 13.59 11.00
N THR A 128 4.33 13.84 12.31
CA THR A 128 5.48 14.45 13.00
C THR A 128 6.74 13.62 12.80
N GLN A 129 6.67 12.29 13.03
CA GLN A 129 7.84 11.43 12.87
C GLN A 129 8.30 11.34 11.40
N ALA A 130 7.36 11.26 10.44
CA ALA A 130 7.67 11.25 9.01
C ALA A 130 8.44 12.51 8.60
N THR A 131 7.99 13.68 9.04
CA THR A 131 8.62 14.97 8.75
C THR A 131 9.99 15.10 9.41
N ASP A 132 10.10 14.76 10.68
CA ASP A 132 11.34 14.96 11.45
C ASP A 132 12.44 13.95 11.08
N TYR A 133 12.08 12.73 10.68
CA TYR A 133 13.04 11.62 10.54
C TYR A 133 13.09 10.96 9.16
N PHE A 134 12.09 11.14 8.29
CA PHE A 134 11.97 10.42 7.01
C PHE A 134 11.83 11.35 5.79
N GLN A 135 12.29 12.59 5.91
CA GLN A 135 12.36 13.57 4.81
C GLN A 135 10.99 13.89 4.17
N TYR A 136 9.88 13.58 4.84
CA TYR A 136 8.57 13.89 4.33
C TYR A 136 8.30 15.39 4.36
N GLU A 137 7.96 15.96 3.21
CA GLU A 137 7.58 17.36 3.07
C GLU A 137 6.17 17.59 3.64
N LEU A 138 6.08 18.19 4.83
CA LEU A 138 4.81 18.64 5.40
C LEU A 138 4.39 19.97 4.78
N CYS A 139 3.16 20.03 4.29
CA CYS A 139 2.52 21.28 3.90
C CYS A 139 1.07 21.28 4.38
N GLN A 140 0.70 22.25 5.21
CA GLN A 140 -0.65 22.41 5.73
C GLN A 140 -1.07 23.85 5.43
N GLU A 141 -2.31 24.05 4.97
CA GLU A 141 -2.85 25.40 4.94
C GLU A 141 -3.19 25.80 6.38
N GLU A 142 -2.68 26.96 6.83
CA GLU A 142 -3.05 27.49 8.14
C GLU A 142 -4.52 27.92 8.11
N ASP A 143 -5.32 27.46 9.07
CA ASP A 143 -6.68 27.95 9.31
C ASP A 143 -6.66 29.48 9.43
N ASP A 144 -7.21 30.17 8.42
CA ASP A 144 -7.66 31.57 8.22
C ASP A 144 -7.68 32.58 9.42
N THR A 145 -6.72 32.53 10.34
CA THR A 145 -6.73 33.32 11.59
C THR A 145 -5.41 33.97 11.94
N ARG A 146 -4.39 33.87 11.08
CA ARG A 146 -3.17 34.68 11.22
C ARG A 146 -3.14 35.74 10.14
N ASP A 147 -3.65 36.90 10.55
CA ASP A 147 -3.30 38.26 10.15
C ASP A 147 -2.49 38.35 8.84
N PHE A 148 -3.13 38.89 7.79
CA PHE A 148 -2.59 39.22 6.47
C PHE A 148 -1.08 39.56 6.48
N GLY A 149 -0.26 38.51 6.33
CA GLY A 149 1.17 38.56 6.02
C GLY A 149 1.39 37.81 4.72
N GLU A 150 2.25 38.33 3.84
CA GLU A 150 2.39 37.98 2.42
C GLU A 150 2.90 36.55 2.10
N ASP A 151 2.82 35.60 3.03
CA ASP A 151 3.38 34.25 2.88
C ASP A 151 2.33 33.15 3.12
N ALA A 152 1.21 33.18 2.40
CA ALA A 152 0.37 31.98 2.28
C ALA A 152 1.23 30.88 1.63
N GLN A 153 1.48 29.80 2.37
CA GLN A 153 2.29 28.69 1.84
C GLN A 153 1.49 27.97 0.77
N ASP A 154 1.76 28.30 -0.50
CA ASP A 154 1.21 27.57 -1.63
C ASP A 154 1.75 26.13 -1.61
N CYS A 155 0.89 25.17 -1.26
CA CYS A 155 1.23 23.74 -1.23
C CYS A 155 1.31 23.13 -2.63
N PHE A 156 2.23 23.61 -3.47
CA PHE A 156 2.39 23.20 -4.88
C PHE A 156 2.62 21.69 -5.05
N ASN A 157 3.27 21.02 -4.10
CA ASN A 157 3.52 19.58 -4.13
C ASN A 157 2.39 18.75 -3.48
N GLY A 158 1.33 19.42 -3.00
CA GLY A 158 0.20 18.81 -2.28
C GLY A 158 0.24 19.07 -0.77
N ARG A 159 -0.93 19.00 -0.15
CA ARG A 159 -1.22 19.25 1.27
C ARG A 159 -1.21 17.96 2.07
N THR A 160 -1.06 18.08 3.38
CA THR A 160 -1.20 17.00 4.36
C THR A 160 -2.38 17.32 5.28
N PHE A 161 -3.42 16.51 5.19
CA PHE A 161 -4.61 16.57 6.04
C PHE A 161 -4.44 15.60 7.20
N ILE A 162 -4.46 16.10 8.43
CA ILE A 162 -4.45 15.26 9.63
C ILE A 162 -5.90 15.00 10.03
N MET A 163 -6.49 13.92 9.50
CA MET A 163 -7.87 13.52 9.76
C MET A 163 -8.12 12.06 9.37
N ASP A 164 -9.26 11.53 9.81
CA ASP A 164 -9.70 10.20 9.39
C ASP A 164 -9.97 10.15 7.87
N GLY A 165 -9.43 9.14 7.20
CA GLY A 165 -9.54 8.99 5.74
C GLY A 165 -10.96 8.71 5.25
N LEU A 166 -11.79 8.01 6.02
CA LEU A 166 -13.20 7.78 5.67
C LEU A 166 -14.01 9.07 5.88
N GLU A 167 -13.71 9.82 6.94
CA GLU A 167 -14.28 11.16 7.13
C GLU A 167 -13.91 12.09 5.97
N PHE A 168 -12.64 12.10 5.56
CA PHE A 168 -12.16 12.87 4.41
C PHE A 168 -12.96 12.48 3.16
N LEU A 169 -13.03 11.19 2.84
CA LEU A 169 -13.75 10.67 1.67
C LEU A 169 -15.25 10.96 1.71
N SER A 170 -15.83 11.16 2.90
CA SER A 170 -17.25 11.50 3.08
C SER A 170 -17.63 12.93 2.74
N ARG A 171 -16.65 13.83 2.70
CA ARG A 171 -16.85 15.24 2.33
C ARG A 171 -16.77 15.41 0.81
N GLN A 172 -17.22 16.57 0.33
CA GLN A 172 -16.96 16.97 -1.04
C GLN A 172 -15.58 17.63 -1.15
N PRO A 173 -14.84 17.47 -2.27
CA PRO A 173 -13.52 18.09 -2.43
C PRO A 173 -13.52 19.60 -2.16
N VAL A 174 -14.56 20.30 -2.61
CA VAL A 174 -14.73 21.75 -2.42
C VAL A 174 -14.85 22.16 -0.95
N ASP A 175 -15.43 21.31 -0.10
CA ASP A 175 -15.57 21.57 1.35
C ASP A 175 -14.22 21.48 2.08
N LEU A 176 -13.22 20.89 1.44
CA LEU A 176 -11.84 20.77 1.92
C LEU A 176 -10.89 21.75 1.21
N GLY A 177 -11.44 22.71 0.47
CA GLY A 177 -10.65 23.65 -0.32
C GLY A 177 -9.81 22.97 -1.41
N ILE A 178 -10.21 21.79 -1.89
CA ILE A 178 -9.55 21.09 -2.98
C ILE A 178 -10.15 21.58 -4.29
N GLN A 179 -9.30 22.14 -5.15
CA GLN A 179 -9.70 22.57 -6.48
C GLN A 179 -10.07 21.35 -7.32
N THR A 180 -11.21 21.44 -7.99
CA THR A 180 -11.73 20.39 -8.86
C THR A 180 -11.54 20.76 -10.32
N ASN A 181 -11.59 19.73 -11.16
CA ASN A 181 -11.46 19.83 -12.61
C ASN A 181 -12.83 20.19 -13.22
N ASP A 182 -12.89 20.36 -14.55
CA ASP A 182 -14.16 20.51 -15.27
C ASP A 182 -15.12 19.31 -15.02
N ASP A 183 -14.58 18.14 -14.68
CA ASP A 183 -15.32 16.91 -14.36
C ASP A 183 -15.83 16.86 -12.90
N GLU A 184 -15.58 17.89 -12.09
CA GLU A 184 -15.88 17.98 -10.64
C GLU A 184 -15.05 17.05 -9.74
N GLN A 185 -14.31 16.07 -10.27
CA GLN A 185 -13.33 15.29 -9.49
C GLN A 185 -11.90 15.90 -9.56
N PRO A 186 -11.13 15.83 -8.47
CA PRO A 186 -9.82 16.49 -8.38
C PRO A 186 -8.59 15.63 -8.75
N TYR A 187 -8.68 14.29 -8.77
CA TYR A 187 -7.48 13.43 -8.86
C TYR A 187 -7.50 12.46 -10.04
N ASP A 188 -6.33 12.28 -10.66
CA ASP A 188 -6.05 11.23 -11.66
C ASP A 188 -5.63 9.91 -11.01
N LEU A 189 -5.11 10.00 -9.79
CA LEU A 189 -4.60 8.87 -9.03
C LEU A 189 -5.06 8.97 -7.58
N VAL A 190 -5.73 7.93 -7.08
CA VAL A 190 -6.03 7.78 -5.66
C VAL A 190 -5.34 6.53 -5.16
N LEU A 191 -4.53 6.67 -4.10
CA LEU A 191 -3.85 5.56 -3.44
C LEU A 191 -4.40 5.40 -2.02
N VAL A 192 -4.63 4.16 -1.59
CA VAL A 192 -5.03 3.84 -0.23
C VAL A 192 -4.04 2.84 0.35
N ASP A 193 -3.33 3.27 1.39
CA ASP A 193 -2.32 2.51 2.13
C ASP A 193 -2.52 2.70 3.63
N VAL A 194 -3.62 2.15 4.11
CA VAL A 194 -4.08 2.27 5.49
C VAL A 194 -3.84 0.96 6.22
N TYR A 195 -2.68 0.82 6.85
CA TYR A 195 -2.34 -0.35 7.66
C TYR A 195 -1.66 0.06 8.96
N THR A 196 -2.29 -0.24 10.08
CA THR A 196 -1.78 0.07 11.44
C THR A 196 -1.60 -1.19 12.28
N GLY A 197 -1.43 -2.34 11.62
CA GLY A 197 -1.40 -3.69 12.24
C GLY A 197 -2.64 -4.51 11.92
N SER A 198 -3.66 -3.86 11.37
CA SER A 198 -4.86 -4.43 10.78
C SER A 198 -5.17 -3.74 9.45
N ASN A 199 -5.82 -4.44 8.51
CA ASN A 199 -6.42 -3.76 7.36
C ASN A 199 -7.78 -3.21 7.80
N PRO A 200 -8.03 -1.89 7.78
CA PRO A 200 -9.34 -1.31 8.02
C PRO A 200 -10.26 -1.66 6.86
N LEU A 201 -11.16 -2.62 7.09
CA LEU A 201 -11.98 -3.27 6.06
C LEU A 201 -12.95 -2.30 5.37
N GLU A 202 -13.30 -1.21 6.04
CA GLU A 202 -14.16 -0.13 5.57
C GLU A 202 -13.66 0.49 4.27
N PHE A 203 -12.34 0.58 4.04
CA PHE A 203 -11.80 1.08 2.76
C PHE A 203 -11.96 0.08 1.60
N PHE A 204 -12.28 -1.18 1.90
CA PHE A 204 -12.38 -2.26 0.91
C PHE A 204 -13.82 -2.69 0.61
N VAL A 205 -14.81 -2.01 1.20
CA VAL A 205 -16.22 -2.24 0.86
C VAL A 205 -16.59 -1.53 -0.44
N ARG A 206 -17.62 -2.05 -1.12
CA ARG A 206 -18.03 -1.58 -2.44
C ARG A 206 -18.44 -0.10 -2.42
N GLU A 207 -19.12 0.31 -1.36
CA GLU A 207 -19.66 1.65 -1.18
C GLU A 207 -18.55 2.70 -1.14
N GLU A 208 -17.45 2.42 -0.43
CA GLU A 208 -16.32 3.35 -0.34
C GLU A 208 -15.50 3.36 -1.64
N MET A 209 -15.34 2.23 -2.31
CA MET A 209 -14.74 2.19 -3.66
C MET A 209 -15.55 2.98 -4.69
N LEU A 210 -16.88 2.91 -4.63
CA LEU A 210 -17.76 3.73 -5.48
C LEU A 210 -17.62 5.21 -5.15
N ARG A 211 -17.58 5.56 -3.85
CA ARG A 211 -17.41 6.94 -3.42
C ARG A 211 -16.12 7.55 -3.95
N ILE A 212 -15.01 6.80 -3.89
CA ILE A 212 -13.73 7.21 -4.47
C ILE A 212 -13.89 7.43 -5.98
N ARG A 213 -14.47 6.44 -6.68
CA ARG A 213 -14.67 6.50 -8.14
C ARG A 213 -15.52 7.69 -8.59
N GLU A 214 -16.57 8.04 -7.84
CA GLU A 214 -17.57 9.02 -8.26
C GLU A 214 -17.22 10.46 -7.84
N ASN A 215 -16.59 10.65 -6.68
CA ASN A 215 -16.36 11.98 -6.11
C ASN A 215 -14.89 12.44 -6.16
N TRP A 216 -13.94 11.49 -6.24
CA TRP A 216 -12.52 11.79 -6.02
C TRP A 216 -11.65 11.52 -7.24
N LEU A 217 -12.07 10.59 -8.09
CA LEU A 217 -11.29 10.13 -9.24
C LEU A 217 -11.93 10.60 -10.55
N ILE A 218 -11.15 11.21 -11.45
CA ILE A 218 -11.66 11.54 -12.79
C ILE A 218 -12.03 10.25 -13.56
N PRO A 219 -12.84 10.33 -14.64
CA PRO A 219 -13.29 9.15 -15.39
C PRO A 219 -12.16 8.24 -15.93
N GLU A 220 -10.97 8.80 -16.12
CA GLU A 220 -9.78 8.12 -16.65
C GLU A 220 -8.79 7.71 -15.56
N GLY A 221 -9.07 8.06 -14.31
CA GLY A 221 -8.14 7.91 -13.22
C GLY A 221 -7.96 6.46 -12.78
N VAL A 222 -6.97 6.26 -11.92
CA VAL A 222 -6.59 4.95 -11.39
C VAL A 222 -6.68 4.95 -9.87
N LEU A 223 -7.36 3.95 -9.32
CA LEU A 223 -7.33 3.62 -7.90
C LEU A 223 -6.25 2.57 -7.64
N VAL A 224 -5.38 2.82 -6.66
CA VAL A 224 -4.37 1.89 -6.18
C VAL A 224 -4.65 1.54 -4.72
N LEU A 225 -4.79 0.26 -4.40
CA LEU A 225 -5.02 -0.21 -3.03
C LEU A 225 -3.87 -1.12 -2.60
N ASN A 226 -3.30 -0.87 -1.42
CA ASN A 226 -2.47 -1.84 -0.73
C ASN A 226 -3.33 -2.69 0.21
N PHE A 227 -3.06 -3.99 0.27
CA PHE A 227 -3.71 -4.91 1.18
C PHE A 227 -2.72 -5.97 1.66
N VAL A 228 -2.62 -6.16 2.97
CA VAL A 228 -1.82 -7.25 3.54
C VAL A 228 -2.69 -8.49 3.65
N GLY A 229 -2.34 -9.56 2.93
CA GLY A 229 -3.11 -10.79 2.93
C GLY A 229 -2.41 -11.96 2.24
N TYR A 230 -3.12 -13.09 2.14
CA TYR A 230 -2.60 -14.31 1.52
C TYR A 230 -2.97 -14.39 0.03
N ILE A 231 -2.08 -15.01 -0.76
CA ILE A 231 -2.26 -15.24 -2.20
C ILE A 231 -2.35 -16.72 -2.59
N GLN A 232 -2.28 -17.64 -1.61
CA GLN A 232 -2.42 -19.08 -1.81
C GLN A 232 -3.44 -19.72 -0.85
N ASP A 233 -3.87 -20.92 -1.24
CA ASP A 233 -4.79 -21.80 -0.51
C ASP A 233 -6.16 -21.16 -0.18
N PHE A 234 -6.87 -21.77 0.77
CA PHE A 234 -8.14 -21.26 1.32
C PHE A 234 -8.00 -19.86 1.92
N ARG A 235 -6.78 -19.46 2.31
CA ARG A 235 -6.47 -18.14 2.86
C ARG A 235 -6.59 -17.00 1.83
N THR A 236 -6.68 -17.32 0.53
CA THR A 236 -6.92 -16.32 -0.53
C THR A 236 -8.30 -15.68 -0.52
N ALA A 237 -9.26 -16.20 0.26
CA ALA A 237 -10.64 -15.74 0.22
C ALA A 237 -10.74 -14.21 0.38
N ALA A 238 -10.00 -13.62 1.32
CA ALA A 238 -10.03 -12.18 1.54
C ALA A 238 -9.52 -11.37 0.34
N SER A 239 -8.34 -11.70 -0.16
CA SER A 239 -7.71 -11.03 -1.30
C SER A 239 -8.54 -11.16 -2.59
N LYS A 240 -9.15 -12.34 -2.83
CA LYS A 240 -10.04 -12.55 -3.98
C LYS A 240 -11.36 -11.81 -3.85
N SER A 241 -11.92 -11.70 -2.65
CA SER A 241 -13.12 -10.91 -2.40
C SER A 241 -12.88 -9.43 -2.70
N ILE A 242 -11.76 -8.85 -2.25
CA ILE A 242 -11.38 -7.47 -2.58
C ILE A 242 -11.24 -7.27 -4.09
N TYR A 243 -10.57 -8.21 -4.78
CA TYR A 243 -10.44 -8.18 -6.24
C TYR A 243 -11.80 -8.21 -6.94
N ARG A 244 -12.74 -9.05 -6.48
CA ARG A 244 -14.12 -9.14 -7.02
C ARG A 244 -14.92 -7.88 -6.74
N THR A 245 -14.76 -7.27 -5.57
CA THR A 245 -15.40 -5.98 -5.24
C THR A 245 -14.92 -4.89 -6.20
N LEU A 246 -13.60 -4.80 -6.45
CA LEU A 246 -13.05 -3.88 -7.44
C LEU A 246 -13.63 -4.12 -8.84
N GLN A 247 -13.75 -5.38 -9.28
CA GLN A 247 -14.37 -5.73 -10.58
C GLN A 247 -15.85 -5.37 -10.67
N SER A 248 -16.54 -5.17 -9.54
CA SER A 248 -17.93 -4.71 -9.50
C SER A 248 -18.06 -3.18 -9.63
N VAL A 249 -16.95 -2.45 -9.44
CA VAL A 249 -16.88 -0.98 -9.45
C VAL A 249 -16.14 -0.45 -10.69
N PHE A 250 -15.07 -1.13 -11.13
CA PHE A 250 -14.20 -0.72 -12.22
C PHE A 250 -14.13 -1.79 -13.33
N ARG A 251 -13.95 -1.35 -14.58
CA ARG A 251 -13.87 -2.25 -15.75
C ARG A 251 -12.54 -3.00 -15.87
N HIS A 252 -11.44 -2.38 -15.46
CA HIS A 252 -10.09 -2.94 -15.60
C HIS A 252 -9.45 -3.04 -14.22
N VAL A 253 -9.18 -4.27 -13.76
CA VAL A 253 -8.58 -4.53 -12.45
C VAL A 253 -7.39 -5.47 -12.60
N LYS A 254 -6.26 -5.10 -11.97
CA LYS A 254 -5.04 -5.91 -11.88
C LYS A 254 -4.63 -6.01 -10.41
N GLY A 255 -4.18 -7.18 -9.98
CA GLY A 255 -3.62 -7.40 -8.64
C GLY A 255 -2.19 -7.93 -8.77
N PHE A 256 -1.27 -7.40 -7.99
CA PHE A 256 0.15 -7.76 -8.06
C PHE A 256 0.63 -8.26 -6.69
N ARG A 257 1.34 -9.39 -6.69
CA ARG A 257 2.10 -9.83 -5.51
C ARG A 257 3.44 -9.13 -5.43
N GLU A 258 4.02 -9.05 -4.24
CA GLU A 258 5.21 -8.23 -4.00
C GLU A 258 6.56 -8.94 -4.29
N MET A 259 6.56 -10.25 -4.57
CA MET A 259 7.77 -11.04 -4.87
C MET A 259 7.55 -12.02 -6.03
N GLU A 260 8.62 -12.33 -6.75
CA GLU A 260 8.63 -13.28 -7.89
C GLU A 260 8.39 -14.71 -7.43
N ASP A 261 9.12 -15.15 -6.40
CA ASP A 261 9.08 -16.52 -5.90
C ASP A 261 7.95 -16.67 -4.87
N GLU A 262 7.18 -17.74 -5.03
CA GLU A 262 6.24 -18.18 -4.01
C GLU A 262 7.03 -18.86 -2.88
N PRO A 263 6.89 -18.41 -1.62
CA PRO A 263 7.53 -19.09 -0.51
C PRO A 263 6.99 -20.52 -0.40
N ASP A 264 7.85 -21.46 0.04
CA ASP A 264 7.46 -22.85 0.27
C ASP A 264 6.30 -22.96 1.28
N GLU A 265 6.22 -22.01 2.21
CA GLU A 265 5.10 -21.84 3.14
C GLU A 265 4.33 -20.55 2.81
N PRO A 266 2.99 -20.62 2.65
CA PRO A 266 2.22 -19.43 2.33
C PRO A 266 2.24 -18.42 3.48
N GLU A 267 2.79 -17.25 3.18
CA GLU A 267 2.87 -16.10 4.08
C GLU A 267 1.91 -14.99 3.65
N ALA A 268 1.51 -14.16 4.61
CA ALA A 268 0.85 -12.91 4.29
C ALA A 268 1.89 -11.92 3.74
N ALA A 269 1.52 -11.22 2.69
CA ALA A 269 2.36 -10.28 1.96
C ALA A 269 1.54 -9.07 1.54
N ASN A 270 2.21 -7.99 1.10
CA ASN A 270 1.51 -6.90 0.43
C ASN A 270 0.99 -7.39 -0.93
N ILE A 271 -0.26 -7.04 -1.21
CA ILE A 271 -0.93 -7.22 -2.48
C ILE A 271 -1.35 -5.83 -2.94
N VAL A 272 -0.89 -5.42 -4.11
CA VAL A 272 -1.23 -4.10 -4.66
C VAL A 272 -2.22 -4.27 -5.80
N PHE A 273 -3.40 -3.68 -5.63
CA PHE A 273 -4.43 -3.65 -6.66
C PHE A 273 -4.41 -2.33 -7.42
N TYR A 274 -4.60 -2.40 -8.73
CA TYR A 274 -4.82 -1.26 -9.61
C TYR A 274 -6.19 -1.42 -10.27
N ALA A 275 -7.02 -0.38 -10.26
CA ALA A 275 -8.34 -0.40 -10.84
C ALA A 275 -8.68 0.90 -11.58
N SER A 276 -9.29 0.80 -12.76
CA SER A 276 -9.72 1.95 -13.58
C SER A 276 -10.86 1.55 -14.52
N ASP A 277 -11.61 2.54 -15.00
CA ASP A 277 -12.60 2.36 -16.08
C ASP A 277 -11.97 2.34 -17.47
N LYS A 278 -10.70 2.76 -17.59
CA LYS A 278 -9.90 2.65 -18.81
C LYS A 278 -8.83 1.56 -18.72
N PRO A 279 -8.45 0.93 -19.86
CA PRO A 279 -7.28 0.08 -19.89
C PRO A 279 -6.02 0.89 -19.53
N PHE A 280 -5.19 0.34 -18.66
CA PHE A 280 -3.92 0.97 -18.26
C PHE A 280 -2.73 0.03 -18.43
N SER A 281 -1.57 0.63 -18.69
CA SER A 281 -0.28 -0.04 -18.80
C SER A 281 0.83 0.83 -18.19
N PHE A 282 2.05 0.33 -18.12
CA PHE A 282 3.18 1.02 -17.48
C PHE A 282 4.34 1.25 -18.46
N ASN A 283 4.90 2.46 -18.44
CA ASN A 283 6.13 2.85 -19.11
C ASN A 283 7.31 2.77 -18.13
N LEU A 284 7.67 1.54 -17.73
CA LEU A 284 8.67 1.31 -16.69
C LEU A 284 10.10 1.65 -17.17
N PRO A 285 10.96 2.16 -16.29
CA PRO A 285 12.35 2.42 -16.63
C PRO A 285 13.10 1.12 -16.95
N THR A 286 13.91 1.13 -18.01
CA THR A 286 14.64 -0.05 -18.52
C THR A 286 16.15 0.16 -18.64
N THR A 287 16.64 1.36 -18.32
CA THR A 287 18.05 1.75 -18.46
C THR A 287 18.80 1.71 -17.12
N HIS A 288 20.13 1.82 -17.16
CA HIS A 288 21.00 1.87 -15.98
C HIS A 288 20.76 0.69 -15.02
N MET A 289 20.42 0.97 -13.75
CA MET A 289 20.18 -0.03 -12.71
C MET A 289 19.00 -0.97 -13.04
N TYR A 290 18.07 -0.53 -13.91
CA TYR A 290 16.95 -1.35 -14.38
C TYR A 290 17.33 -2.27 -15.55
N GLN A 291 18.51 -2.12 -16.16
CA GLN A 291 18.88 -2.97 -17.29
C GLN A 291 19.09 -4.42 -16.86
N ASN A 292 19.86 -4.65 -15.78
CA ASN A 292 20.16 -5.97 -15.21
C ASN A 292 20.10 -5.90 -13.68
N PRO A 293 18.90 -5.78 -13.09
CA PRO A 293 18.78 -5.59 -11.64
C PRO A 293 19.13 -6.85 -10.86
N GLU A 294 19.78 -6.68 -9.71
CA GLU A 294 20.09 -7.79 -8.81
C GLU A 294 18.82 -8.49 -8.29
N ARG A 295 18.93 -9.78 -7.95
CA ARG A 295 17.83 -10.52 -7.32
C ARG A 295 17.51 -9.88 -5.96
N ASN A 296 16.22 -9.69 -5.66
CA ASN A 296 15.71 -9.04 -4.43
C ASN A 296 16.13 -7.56 -4.27
N SER A 297 16.22 -6.81 -5.37
CA SER A 297 16.49 -5.36 -5.34
C SER A 297 15.24 -4.55 -5.72
N TYR A 298 15.18 -3.30 -5.26
CA TYR A 298 14.18 -2.30 -5.67
C TYR A 298 13.96 -2.28 -7.18
N PHE A 299 15.05 -2.21 -7.95
CA PHE A 299 15.03 -2.15 -9.40
C PHE A 299 14.42 -3.40 -10.05
N ARG A 300 14.56 -4.59 -9.42
CA ARG A 300 13.94 -5.83 -9.93
C ARG A 300 12.43 -5.80 -9.75
N VAL A 301 11.94 -5.33 -8.60
CA VAL A 301 10.49 -5.20 -8.37
C VAL A 301 9.88 -4.23 -9.35
N VAL A 302 10.42 -3.01 -9.46
CA VAL A 302 9.91 -2.00 -10.41
C VAL A 302 9.87 -2.54 -11.83
N LYS A 303 10.87 -3.32 -12.26
CA LYS A 303 10.93 -3.86 -13.61
C LYS A 303 9.98 -5.04 -13.85
N HIS A 304 9.85 -5.95 -12.89
CA HIS A 304 9.23 -7.26 -13.12
C HIS A 304 7.86 -7.44 -12.48
N PHE A 305 7.41 -6.53 -11.60
CA PHE A 305 6.09 -6.67 -10.98
C PHE A 305 4.92 -6.86 -11.97
N PRO A 306 4.92 -6.35 -13.22
CA PRO A 306 3.81 -6.62 -14.15
C PRO A 306 3.70 -8.10 -14.54
N GLU A 307 4.79 -8.87 -14.40
CA GLU A 307 4.82 -10.32 -14.62
C GLU A 307 4.28 -11.08 -13.41
N TRP A 308 4.11 -10.42 -12.25
CA TRP A 308 3.65 -10.99 -10.99
C TRP A 308 2.17 -10.72 -10.74
N GLU A 309 1.40 -10.61 -11.84
CA GLU A 309 -0.04 -10.46 -11.76
C GLU A 309 -0.70 -11.74 -11.21
N ILE A 310 -1.55 -11.57 -10.21
CA ILE A 310 -2.31 -12.63 -9.55
C ILE A 310 -3.80 -12.51 -9.89
N PHE A 311 -4.56 -13.56 -9.56
CA PHE A 311 -6.01 -13.63 -9.79
C PHE A 311 -6.42 -13.52 -11.26
N THR A 312 -5.51 -13.85 -12.18
CA THR A 312 -5.78 -13.83 -13.63
C THR A 312 -6.87 -14.83 -14.02
N GLU A 313 -7.09 -15.88 -13.23
CA GLU A 313 -8.20 -16.82 -13.38
C GLU A 313 -9.58 -16.17 -13.13
N LEU A 314 -9.63 -15.07 -12.37
CA LEU A 314 -10.88 -14.33 -12.09
C LEU A 314 -11.23 -13.31 -13.19
N LYS A 315 -10.34 -13.10 -14.18
CA LYS A 315 -10.60 -12.25 -15.34
C LYS A 315 -11.46 -12.93 -16.41
N ALA A 316 -11.54 -14.26 -16.39
CA ALA A 316 -12.43 -14.98 -17.27
C ALA A 316 -13.89 -14.70 -16.86
N ASP A 317 -14.75 -14.41 -17.85
CA ASP A 317 -16.20 -14.41 -17.65
C ASP A 317 -16.62 -15.85 -17.33
N VAL A 318 -16.76 -16.17 -16.05
CA VAL A 318 -17.44 -17.41 -15.65
C VAL A 318 -18.94 -17.14 -15.81
N GLU A 319 -19.46 -17.41 -17.02
CA GLU A 319 -20.90 -17.48 -17.26
C GLU A 319 -21.44 -18.70 -16.47
N VAL A 320 -22.11 -18.43 -15.35
CA VAL A 320 -22.85 -19.44 -14.61
C VAL A 320 -24.32 -19.32 -15.02
N ALA A 321 -24.80 -20.29 -15.79
CA ALA A 321 -26.21 -20.36 -16.12
C ALA A 321 -26.97 -20.97 -14.94
N VAL A 322 -28.01 -20.26 -14.47
CA VAL A 322 -28.97 -20.82 -13.51
C VAL A 322 -30.00 -21.59 -14.31
N HIS A 323 -29.94 -22.92 -14.26
CA HIS A 323 -30.96 -23.78 -14.85
C HIS A 323 -32.02 -24.08 -13.80
N GLN A 324 -33.23 -23.56 -14.01
CA GLN A 324 -34.43 -23.96 -13.27
C GLN A 324 -35.42 -24.53 -14.28
N GLU A 325 -35.54 -25.86 -14.32
CA GLU A 325 -36.63 -26.52 -15.04
C GLU A 325 -37.93 -26.26 -14.27
N ILE A 326 -39.04 -26.00 -14.99
CA ILE A 326 -40.33 -25.51 -14.46
C ILE A 326 -40.92 -26.45 -13.38
N ASP A 327 -40.44 -27.68 -13.33
CA ASP A 327 -40.91 -28.81 -12.54
C ASP A 327 -39.92 -29.23 -11.43
N ASN A 328 -38.81 -28.51 -11.23
CA ASN A 328 -37.81 -28.80 -10.20
C ASN A 328 -37.84 -27.76 -9.06
N GLU A 329 -37.92 -28.22 -7.81
CA GLU A 329 -37.83 -27.36 -6.60
C GLU A 329 -36.37 -26.96 -6.27
N ASP A 330 -35.37 -27.61 -6.87
CA ASP A 330 -33.95 -27.37 -6.61
C ASP A 330 -33.29 -26.54 -7.73
N VAL A 331 -32.61 -25.46 -7.33
CA VAL A 331 -31.77 -24.63 -8.21
C VAL A 331 -30.41 -25.31 -8.41
N ARG A 332 -29.99 -25.49 -9.67
CA ARG A 332 -28.65 -26.01 -10.02
C ARG A 332 -27.85 -24.99 -10.82
N PHE A 333 -26.57 -24.89 -10.47
CA PHE A 333 -25.59 -24.05 -11.16
C PHE A 333 -24.79 -24.90 -12.15
N VAL A 334 -24.72 -24.46 -13.41
CA VAL A 334 -23.99 -25.16 -14.48
C VAL A 334 -23.03 -24.18 -15.14
N GLU A 335 -21.76 -24.58 -15.32
CA GLU A 335 -20.80 -23.85 -16.16
C GLU A 335 -21.28 -23.86 -17.61
N SER A 336 -21.38 -22.70 -18.26
CA SER A 336 -21.78 -22.65 -19.66
C SER A 336 -20.60 -23.01 -20.57
N ASP A 337 -20.69 -24.13 -21.27
CA ASP A 337 -19.85 -24.38 -22.44
C ASP A 337 -20.29 -23.51 -23.63
N GLU A 338 -19.34 -23.07 -24.46
CA GLU A 338 -19.43 -22.07 -25.56
C GLU A 338 -20.53 -22.25 -26.63
N THR A 339 -21.39 -23.27 -26.54
CA THR A 339 -22.35 -23.63 -27.60
C THR A 339 -23.73 -22.97 -27.51
N SER A 340 -24.03 -22.17 -26.48
CA SER A 340 -25.37 -21.58 -26.27
C SER A 340 -25.47 -20.06 -26.46
N ARG A 341 -24.50 -19.42 -27.11
CA ARG A 341 -24.57 -17.98 -27.45
C ARG A 341 -25.49 -17.71 -28.65
N THR A 342 -26.80 -17.80 -28.45
CA THR A 342 -27.81 -17.26 -29.38
C THR A 342 -28.81 -16.41 -28.62
N ASP A 343 -28.52 -15.10 -28.56
CA ASP A 343 -29.41 -13.94 -28.53
C ASP A 343 -28.87 -12.86 -27.58
N GLY A 344 -28.50 -11.72 -28.19
CA GLY A 344 -27.75 -10.62 -27.57
C GLY A 344 -28.53 -9.77 -26.57
N ILE A 345 -29.03 -10.38 -25.49
CA ILE A 345 -29.56 -9.68 -24.33
C ILE A 345 -28.56 -9.90 -23.19
N ALA A 346 -27.89 -8.83 -22.74
CA ALA A 346 -26.99 -8.87 -21.59
C ALA A 346 -27.73 -9.47 -20.37
N ALA A 347 -27.33 -10.66 -19.96
CA ALA A 347 -27.94 -11.37 -18.86
C ALA A 347 -27.66 -10.67 -17.52
N ILE A 348 -28.68 -10.62 -16.67
CA ILE A 348 -28.67 -10.01 -15.34
C ILE A 348 -27.62 -10.72 -14.48
N ARG A 349 -26.59 -9.98 -14.04
CA ARG A 349 -25.62 -10.44 -13.04
C ARG A 349 -26.30 -10.51 -11.68
N VAL A 350 -26.57 -11.73 -11.19
CA VAL A 350 -26.87 -11.94 -9.76
C VAL A 350 -25.54 -12.06 -9.04
N LEU A 351 -25.07 -10.96 -8.46
CA LEU A 351 -24.03 -10.99 -7.42
C LEU A 351 -24.72 -11.51 -6.17
N THR A 352 -24.62 -12.81 -5.91
CA THR A 352 -25.32 -13.47 -4.80
C THR A 352 -24.96 -12.82 -3.46
N GLU A 353 -25.98 -12.32 -2.75
CA GLU A 353 -25.98 -12.18 -1.30
C GLU A 353 -26.02 -13.59 -0.69
N ALA A 354 -24.86 -14.11 -0.33
CA ALA A 354 -24.77 -15.26 0.54
C ALA A 354 -23.51 -15.09 1.38
N ASP A 355 -23.58 -15.54 2.64
CA ASP A 355 -22.51 -15.54 3.66
C ASP A 355 -21.24 -16.34 3.26
N TYR A 356 -21.02 -16.58 1.96
CA TYR A 356 -19.92 -17.37 1.40
C TYR A 356 -18.57 -16.85 1.91
N GLY A 357 -18.09 -17.51 2.95
CA GLY A 357 -16.80 -17.24 3.55
C GLY A 357 -16.74 -15.96 4.37
N GLN A 358 -17.83 -15.39 4.90
CA GLN A 358 -17.72 -14.24 5.80
C GLN A 358 -16.96 -14.61 7.09
N GLU A 359 -17.27 -15.79 7.64
CA GLU A 359 -16.56 -16.32 8.81
C GLU A 359 -15.12 -16.69 8.47
N ASP A 360 -14.89 -17.33 7.32
CA ASP A 360 -13.55 -17.65 6.83
C ASP A 360 -12.73 -16.38 6.58
N PHE A 361 -13.33 -15.34 5.98
CA PHE A 361 -12.74 -14.03 5.76
C PHE A 361 -12.31 -13.41 7.09
N ARG A 362 -13.23 -13.35 8.08
CA ARG A 362 -12.94 -12.80 9.40
C ARG A 362 -11.81 -13.55 10.09
N LYS A 363 -11.86 -14.89 10.05
CA LYS A 363 -10.83 -15.75 10.62
C LYS A 363 -9.47 -15.53 9.94
N ILE A 364 -9.41 -15.58 8.62
CA ILE A 364 -8.20 -15.35 7.83
C ILE A 364 -7.66 -13.94 8.09
N HIS A 365 -8.52 -12.94 8.22
CA HIS A 365 -8.13 -11.58 8.52
C HIS A 365 -7.48 -11.47 9.91
N ILE A 366 -8.06 -12.11 10.94
CA ILE A 366 -7.45 -12.20 12.28
C ILE A 366 -6.12 -12.96 12.24
N ASP A 367 -6.07 -14.10 11.53
CA ASP A 367 -4.85 -14.90 11.37
C ASP A 367 -3.74 -14.10 10.66
N THR A 368 -4.11 -13.30 9.66
CA THR A 368 -3.19 -12.37 8.97
C THR A 368 -2.60 -11.36 9.94
N GLN A 369 -3.43 -10.73 10.78
CA GLN A 369 -2.97 -9.76 11.77
C GLN A 369 -2.02 -10.40 12.80
N ALA A 370 -2.38 -11.58 13.31
CA ALA A 370 -1.55 -12.30 14.26
C ALA A 370 -0.19 -12.68 13.65
N HIS A 371 -0.19 -13.20 12.42
CA HIS A 371 1.02 -13.56 11.70
C HIS A 371 1.94 -12.35 11.45
N MET A 372 1.39 -11.23 10.97
CA MET A 372 2.17 -10.01 10.74
C MET A 372 2.75 -9.46 12.04
N ARG A 373 1.98 -9.47 13.13
CA ARG A 373 2.44 -9.06 14.45
C ARG A 373 3.58 -9.94 14.95
N GLU A 374 3.47 -11.28 14.81
CA GLU A 374 4.54 -12.20 15.20
C GLU A 374 5.84 -11.94 14.43
N ARG A 375 5.76 -11.65 13.13
CA ARG A 375 6.92 -11.28 12.31
C ARG A 375 7.59 -10.01 12.80
N VAL A 376 6.81 -8.98 13.14
CA VAL A 376 7.35 -7.72 13.69
C VAL A 376 8.02 -7.98 15.03
N LEU A 377 7.37 -8.72 15.93
CA LEU A 377 7.92 -9.07 17.24
C LEU A 377 9.24 -9.84 17.12
N ALA A 378 9.35 -10.77 16.18
CA ALA A 378 10.57 -11.56 15.95
C ALA A 378 11.73 -10.76 15.36
N ARG A 379 11.45 -9.59 14.76
CA ARG A 379 12.44 -8.74 14.10
C ARG A 379 13.19 -7.82 15.06
N PHE A 380 12.62 -7.56 16.23
CA PHE A 380 13.21 -6.71 17.25
C PHE A 380 13.42 -7.49 18.55
N PRO A 381 14.45 -7.15 19.35
CA PRO A 381 14.71 -7.82 20.60
C PRO A 381 13.59 -7.53 21.60
N SER A 382 13.30 -8.49 22.49
CA SER A 382 12.24 -8.33 23.51
C SER A 382 12.42 -7.10 24.38
N ALA A 383 13.68 -6.68 24.62
CA ALA A 383 14.02 -5.48 25.35
C ALA A 383 13.40 -4.20 24.74
N LEU A 384 13.34 -4.08 23.40
CA LEU A 384 12.68 -2.94 22.75
C LEU A 384 11.21 -2.85 23.15
N TRP A 385 10.51 -3.99 23.11
CA TRP A 385 9.08 -4.03 23.41
C TRP A 385 8.79 -3.72 24.88
N GLU A 386 9.67 -4.14 25.79
CA GLU A 386 9.59 -3.78 27.20
C GLU A 386 9.92 -2.29 27.44
N GLU A 387 10.82 -1.70 26.66
CA GLU A 387 11.12 -0.27 26.71
C GLU A 387 9.92 0.57 26.23
N LEU A 388 9.32 0.23 25.08
CA LEU A 388 8.18 0.97 24.54
C LEU A 388 6.92 0.89 25.42
N LYS A 389 6.73 -0.22 26.15
CA LYS A 389 5.64 -0.36 27.14
C LYS A 389 5.79 0.56 28.35
N GLN A 390 7.01 0.94 28.72
CA GLN A 390 7.22 1.79 29.89
C GLN A 390 6.71 3.21 29.60
N LYS A 391 5.86 3.76 30.49
CA LYS A 391 5.54 5.20 30.42
C LYS A 391 6.82 5.99 30.66
N PRO A 392 7.06 7.09 29.92
CA PRO A 392 8.26 7.89 30.13
C PRO A 392 8.31 8.33 31.59
N ALA A 393 9.50 8.27 32.21
CA ALA A 393 9.71 8.88 33.50
C ALA A 393 9.34 10.36 33.37
N SER A 394 8.39 10.84 34.18
CA SER A 394 8.06 12.26 34.22
C SER A 394 9.36 13.01 34.47
N THR A 395 9.82 13.76 33.48
CA THR A 395 10.85 14.77 33.68
C THR A 395 10.30 15.73 34.71
N THR A 396 10.79 15.58 35.93
CA THR A 396 10.61 16.56 36.99
C THR A 396 11.41 17.78 36.51
N SER A 397 10.69 18.77 36.00
CA SER A 397 11.25 20.10 35.79
C SER A 397 11.58 20.67 37.16
N GLU A 398 12.86 20.68 37.52
CA GLU A 398 13.39 21.58 38.55
C GLU A 398 13.67 22.96 37.97
#